data_AF-A0A0S8HHB4-F1
#
_entry.id   AF-A0A0S8HHB4-F1
#
_cell.length_a   1.000
_cell.length_b   1.000
_cell.length_c   1.000
_cell.angle_alpha   90.00
_cell.angle_beta   90.00
_cell.angle_gamma   90.00
#
_symmetry.space_group_name_H-M   'P 1'
#
loop_
_entity.id
_entity.type
_entity.pdbx_description
1 polymer ?
#
loop_
_entity_poly.entity_id
_entity_poly.type
_entity_poly.pdbx_seq_one_letter_code
_entity_poly.pdbx_strand_id
1 'polypeptide(L)'
;MGGTQPPAALPPDNTFARAEGGIEILSMNGLVVEGQPHIHVTLSTPQGAYGGHLEEGCITYVLCEVFFAQVEGLPLTRRRVGVSVEGMGEGEVPRLEFGKA
;
A
#
# COMPACT_ATOMS: atom_id res chain seq x y z
N MET A 1 1.35 -12.10 21.26
CA MET A 1 0.34 -11.20 21.85
C MET A 1 -0.87 -11.19 20.93
N GLY A 2 -1.89 -12.00 21.26
CA GLY A 2 -3.14 -12.06 20.50
C GLY A 2 -4.21 -11.31 21.25
N GLY A 3 -4.37 -10.02 20.95
CA GLY A 3 -5.58 -9.27 21.25
C GLY A 3 -6.30 -9.02 19.94
N THR A 4 -7.57 -9.41 19.84
CA THR A 4 -8.41 -9.01 18.71
C THR A 4 -8.59 -7.49 18.79
N GLN A 5 -7.94 -6.77 17.88
CA GLN A 5 -8.19 -5.34 17.70
C GLN A 5 -9.68 -5.18 17.39
N PRO A 6 -10.41 -4.25 18.04
CA PRO A 6 -11.79 -3.97 17.66
C PRO A 6 -11.84 -3.58 16.17
N PRO A 7 -12.95 -3.85 15.47
CA PRO A 7 -13.07 -3.47 14.07
C PRO A 7 -12.79 -1.98 13.95
N ALA A 8 -11.73 -1.61 13.22
CA ALA A 8 -11.36 -0.21 13.07
C ALA A 8 -12.50 0.53 12.36
N ALA A 9 -12.92 1.66 12.92
CA ALA A 9 -13.88 2.53 12.24
C ALA A 9 -13.30 2.93 10.87
N LEU A 10 -14.16 3.14 9.88
CA LEU A 10 -13.72 3.63 8.57
C LEU A 10 -13.64 5.16 8.57
N PRO A 11 -12.53 5.77 8.13
CA PRO A 11 -11.23 5.14 7.85
C PRO A 11 -10.45 4.84 9.15
N PRO A 12 -9.58 3.81 9.16
CA PRO A 12 -8.72 3.54 10.30
C PRO A 12 -7.68 4.65 10.47
N ASP A 13 -7.19 4.83 11.70
CA ASP A 13 -6.02 5.68 11.95
C ASP A 13 -4.77 5.12 11.26
N ASN A 14 -4.02 5.99 10.59
CA ASN A 14 -2.76 5.60 9.96
C ASN A 14 -1.68 5.32 11.01
N THR A 15 -0.91 4.27 10.78
CA THR A 15 0.30 3.96 11.57
C THR A 15 1.48 3.80 10.64
N PHE A 16 2.60 4.46 10.98
CA PHE A 16 3.80 4.51 10.15
C PHE A 16 4.98 3.91 10.91
N ALA A 17 5.37 2.70 10.53
CA ALA A 17 6.57 2.07 11.08
C ALA A 17 7.83 2.63 10.41
N ARG A 18 8.91 2.80 11.18
CA ARG A 18 10.22 3.21 10.69
C ARG A 18 11.28 2.23 11.16
N ALA A 19 12.27 1.98 10.32
CA ALA A 19 13.40 1.11 10.63
C ALA A 19 14.65 1.64 9.91
N GLU A 20 15.82 1.36 10.47
CA GLU A 20 17.13 1.74 9.93
C GLU A 20 18.09 0.54 9.99
N GLY A 21 19.13 0.57 9.16
CA GLY A 21 20.17 -0.46 9.10
C GLY A 21 20.13 -1.29 7.82
N GLY A 22 20.73 -2.50 7.87
CA GLY A 22 20.69 -3.46 6.77
C GLY A 22 19.30 -4.06 6.64
N ILE A 23 18.52 -3.52 5.69
CA ILE A 23 17.14 -3.91 5.42
C ILE A 23 17.08 -4.47 4.01
N GLU A 24 16.64 -5.71 3.90
CA GLU A 24 16.50 -6.39 2.62
C GLU A 24 15.09 -6.22 2.07
N ILE A 25 14.98 -5.88 0.78
CA ILE A 25 13.70 -5.85 0.06
C ILE A 25 13.38 -7.28 -0.39
N LEU A 26 12.32 -7.86 0.17
CA LEU A 26 11.89 -9.22 -0.19
C LEU A 26 10.87 -9.22 -1.34
N SER A 27 9.97 -8.24 -1.35
CA SER A 27 9.04 -8.04 -2.46
C SER A 27 8.50 -6.61 -2.49
N MET A 28 8.19 -6.13 -3.70
CA MET A 28 7.46 -4.89 -3.95
C MET A 28 6.37 -5.18 -4.95
N ASN A 29 5.12 -4.86 -4.61
CA ASN A 29 3.96 -5.14 -5.44
C ASN A 29 3.02 -3.93 -5.45
N GLY A 30 2.51 -3.57 -6.61
CA GLY A 30 1.52 -2.52 -6.70
C GLY A 30 1.30 -1.99 -8.10
N LEU A 31 0.58 -0.87 -8.16
CA LEU A 31 0.16 -0.25 -9.42
C LEU A 31 0.53 1.22 -9.43
N VAL A 32 0.97 1.70 -10.59
CA VAL A 32 1.05 3.13 -10.88
C VAL A 32 -0.15 3.48 -11.75
N VAL A 33 -1.05 4.32 -11.21
CA VAL A 33 -2.28 4.73 -11.90
C VAL A 33 -2.36 6.25 -11.80
N GLU A 34 -2.60 6.92 -12.92
CA GLU A 34 -2.63 8.40 -13.00
C GLU A 34 -1.35 9.06 -12.44
N GLY A 35 -0.19 8.41 -12.65
CA GLY A 35 1.10 8.85 -12.09
C GLY A 35 1.26 8.65 -10.58
N GLN A 36 0.25 8.09 -9.90
CA GLN A 36 0.25 7.87 -8.46
C GLN A 36 0.51 6.39 -8.13
N PRO A 37 1.64 6.05 -7.47
CA PRO A 37 1.95 4.71 -7.04
C PRO A 37 1.05 4.30 -5.85
N HIS A 38 0.63 3.05 -5.84
CA HIS A 38 0.10 2.37 -4.65
C HIS A 38 0.87 1.07 -4.53
N ILE A 39 1.96 1.09 -3.78
CA ILE A 39 2.91 -0.02 -3.65
C ILE A 39 2.89 -0.52 -2.22
N HIS A 40 2.78 -1.83 -2.05
CA HIS A 40 3.06 -2.52 -0.80
C HIS A 40 4.42 -3.20 -0.89
N VAL A 41 5.15 -3.19 0.23
CA VAL A 41 6.49 -3.75 0.34
C VAL A 41 6.57 -4.76 1.48
N THR A 42 7.35 -5.82 1.27
CA THR A 42 7.82 -6.70 2.34
C THR A 42 9.33 -6.53 2.49
N LEU A 43 9.76 -6.24 3.71
CA LEU A 43 11.12 -5.97 4.12
C LEU A 43 11.54 -7.00 5.17
N SER A 44 12.84 -7.21 5.33
CA SER A 44 13.35 -8.02 6.44
C SER A 44 14.63 -7.48 7.05
N THR A 45 14.76 -7.68 8.35
CA THR A 45 15.99 -7.51 9.13
C THR A 45 16.29 -8.83 9.85
N PRO A 46 17.43 -8.95 10.58
CA PRO A 46 17.69 -10.12 11.41
C PRO A 46 16.62 -10.40 12.49
N GLN A 47 15.76 -9.43 12.81
CA GLN A 47 14.68 -9.57 13.79
C GLN A 47 13.39 -10.13 13.18
N GLY A 48 13.30 -10.23 11.85
CA GLY A 48 12.15 -10.77 11.13
C GLY A 48 11.71 -9.91 9.96
N ALA A 49 10.60 -10.31 9.35
CA ALA A 49 9.97 -9.60 8.25
C ALA A 49 8.91 -8.61 8.74
N TYR A 50 8.80 -7.49 8.04
CA TYR A 50 7.76 -6.48 8.25
C TYR A 50 7.37 -5.87 6.91
N GLY A 51 6.23 -5.21 6.84
CA GLY A 51 5.72 -4.69 5.57
C GLY A 51 4.44 -3.89 5.73
N GLY A 52 4.00 -3.30 4.62
CA GLY A 52 2.84 -2.43 4.58
C GLY A 52 2.81 -1.60 3.30
N HIS A 53 2.07 -0.49 3.34
CA HIS A 53 2.12 0.53 2.30
C HIS A 53 3.51 1.18 2.28
N LEU A 54 4.10 1.31 1.09
CA LEU A 54 5.37 2.01 0.92
C LEU A 54 5.12 3.51 1.02
N GLU A 55 5.85 4.17 1.90
CA GLU A 55 5.72 5.60 2.15
C GLU A 55 6.98 6.35 1.72
N GLU A 56 6.86 7.65 1.52
CA GLU A 56 8.01 8.51 1.26
C GLU A 56 9.03 8.47 2.40
N GLY A 57 10.32 8.55 2.06
CA GLY A 57 11.43 8.54 3.01
C GLY A 57 12.18 7.21 3.12
N CYS A 58 11.77 6.16 2.41
CA CYS A 58 12.61 4.97 2.22
C CYS A 58 13.81 5.30 1.31
N ILE A 59 15.03 5.05 1.80
CA ILE A 59 16.28 5.34 1.10
C ILE A 59 16.91 4.03 0.63
N THR A 60 17.26 3.95 -0.66
CA THR A 60 18.02 2.80 -1.19
C THR A 60 19.44 2.84 -0.64
N TYR A 61 19.86 1.77 0.03
CA TYR A 61 21.19 1.73 0.63
C TYR A 61 22.30 1.35 -0.36
N VAL A 62 22.13 0.25 -1.09
CA VAL A 62 23.13 -0.25 -2.05
C VAL A 62 22.55 -0.35 -3.46
N LEU A 63 21.48 -1.12 -3.63
CA LEU A 63 20.84 -1.35 -4.92
C LEU A 63 19.34 -1.56 -4.71
N CYS A 64 18.54 -1.04 -5.64
CA CYS A 64 17.10 -1.28 -5.71
C CYS A 64 16.76 -1.53 -7.18
N GLU A 65 16.39 -2.76 -7.50
CA GLU A 65 15.99 -3.15 -8.85
C GLU A 65 14.47 -3.22 -8.91
N VAL A 66 13.87 -2.39 -9.75
CA VAL A 66 12.41 -2.31 -9.91
C VAL A 66 12.07 -2.51 -11.37
N PHE A 67 11.15 -3.42 -11.63
CA PHE A 67 10.60 -3.65 -12.96
C PHE A 67 9.20 -3.05 -13.06
N PHE A 68 8.93 -2.34 -14.15
CA PHE A 68 7.60 -1.84 -14.49
C PHE A 68 7.11 -2.53 -15.75
N ALA A 69 5.92 -3.16 -15.66
CA ALA A 69 5.18 -3.61 -16.83
C ALA A 69 4.07 -2.59 -17.13
N GLN A 70 4.10 -1.98 -18.30
CA GLN A 70 2.97 -1.19 -18.78
C GLN A 70 1.89 -2.12 -19.31
N VAL A 71 0.65 -1.91 -18.87
CA VAL A 71 -0.52 -2.59 -19.42
C VAL A 71 -1.15 -1.70 -20.48
N GLU A 72 -1.26 -2.19 -21.70
CA GLU A 72 -1.96 -1.50 -22.79
C GLU A 72 -3.48 -1.74 -22.71
N GLY A 73 -4.28 -0.76 -23.16
CA GLY A 73 -5.73 -0.86 -23.19
C GLY A 73 -6.43 0.39 -22.69
N LEU A 74 -7.60 0.22 -22.07
CA LEU A 74 -8.37 1.32 -21.50
C LEU A 74 -7.63 1.95 -20.32
N PRO A 75 -7.71 3.30 -20.17
CA PRO A 75 -7.09 3.97 -19.03
C PRO A 75 -7.72 3.47 -17.74
N LEU A 76 -6.86 3.23 -16.74
CA LEU A 76 -7.24 2.92 -15.38
C LEU A 76 -7.25 4.23 -14.59
N THR A 77 -8.32 4.49 -13.84
CA THR A 77 -8.46 5.67 -12.98
C THR A 77 -8.89 5.27 -11.58
N ARG A 78 -8.72 6.17 -10.61
CA ARG A 78 -9.19 5.97 -9.23
C ARG A 78 -10.41 6.85 -8.94
N ARG A 79 -11.51 6.23 -8.53
CA ARG A 79 -12.71 6.92 -8.02
C ARG A 79 -12.91 6.66 -6.54
N ARG A 80 -13.20 7.70 -5.76
CA ARG A 80 -13.65 7.54 -4.38
C ARG A 80 -15.10 7.07 -4.38
N VAL A 81 -15.36 5.99 -3.67
CA VAL A 81 -16.70 5.41 -3.53
C VAL A 81 -17.06 5.28 -2.07
N GLY A 82 -18.29 5.67 -1.74
CA GLY A 82 -18.85 5.48 -0.41
C GLY A 82 -19.00 3.98 -0.09
N VAL A 83 -18.65 3.62 1.13
CA VAL A 83 -18.81 2.28 1.69
C VAL A 83 -19.49 2.37 3.04
N SER A 84 -20.34 1.40 3.34
CA SER A 84 -20.96 1.22 4.66
C SER A 84 -20.73 -0.23 5.05
N VAL A 85 -20.03 -0.45 6.15
CA VAL A 85 -19.65 -1.78 6.62
C VAL A 85 -20.19 -1.98 8.02
N GLU A 86 -21.01 -3.03 8.20
CA GLU A 86 -21.59 -3.38 9.48
C GLU A 86 -20.50 -3.54 10.55
N GLY A 87 -20.64 -2.82 11.67
CA GLY A 87 -19.67 -2.81 12.76
C GLY A 87 -18.41 -1.96 12.52
N MET A 88 -18.21 -1.37 11.34
CA MET A 88 -17.08 -0.46 11.03
C MET A 88 -17.53 0.95 10.61
N GLY A 89 -18.81 1.16 10.32
CA GLY A 89 -19.38 2.47 9.99
C GLY A 89 -19.32 2.80 8.50
N GLU A 90 -19.46 4.09 8.19
CA GLU A 90 -19.47 4.61 6.82
C GLU A 90 -18.16 5.34 6.51
N GLY A 91 -17.70 5.26 5.26
CA GLY A 91 -16.50 5.94 4.82
C GLY A 91 -16.38 5.95 3.30
N GLU A 92 -15.19 6.29 2.80
CA GLU A 92 -14.90 6.31 1.37
C GLU A 92 -13.58 5.60 1.07
N VAL A 93 -13.56 4.78 0.03
CA VAL A 93 -12.37 4.04 -0.42
C VAL A 93 -12.06 4.34 -1.88
N PRO A 94 -10.77 4.32 -2.29
CA PRO A 94 -10.42 4.39 -3.70
C PRO A 94 -10.76 3.06 -4.38
N ARG A 95 -11.48 3.12 -5.51
CA ARG A 95 -11.76 1.98 -6.38
C ARG A 95 -11.19 2.23 -7.76
N LEU A 96 -10.57 1.20 -8.34
CA LEU A 96 -10.07 1.22 -9.70
C LEU A 96 -11.24 1.08 -10.69
N GLU A 97 -11.28 1.95 -11.71
CA GLU A 97 -12.23 1.89 -12.81
C GLU A 97 -11.49 1.91 -14.16
N PHE A 98 -11.94 1.10 -15.11
CA PHE A 98 -11.44 1.10 -16.48
C PHE A 98 -12.31 1.99 -17.39
N GLY A 99 -11.68 2.73 -18.30
CA GLY A 99 -12.36 3.28 -19.49
C GLY A 99 -13.16 4.55 -19.28
N LYS A 100 -12.96 5.27 -18.17
CA LYS A 100 -13.50 6.62 -17.95
C LYS A 100 -12.33 7.57 -17.74
N ALA A 101 -12.02 8.33 -18.79
CA ALA A 101 -11.13 9.49 -18.76
C ALA A 101 -11.97 10.77 -18.86
#